data_AF-A0A4Q3UCZ2-F1
#
_entry.id   AF-A0A4Q3UCZ2-F1
#
_cell.length_a   1.000
_cell.length_b   1.000
_cell.length_c   1.000
_cell.angle_alpha   90.00
_cell.angle_beta   90.00
_cell.angle_gamma   90.00
#
_symmetry.space_group_name_H-M   'P 1'
#
loop_
_entity.id
_entity.type
_entity.pdbx_description
1 polymer ?
#
loop_
_entity_poly.entity_id
_entity_poly.type
_entity_poly.pdbx_seq_one_letter_code
_entity_poly.pdbx_strand_id
1 'polypeptide(L)'
;MTVLFLRKQNLIPAIFTIVFACLSVCSYSQGKKSMGKLISRNMELADKQYKYMASLTPADSMPRSYDAAKNKLIVSTTRWWTSGFFPASLWYIYLYTKDTAIRSEAERRLAILEKEKYATDDHDLGFMIFCSFGNAYKITHNPDYRDVCAIAAESLIKRYKPAIKAIQSWG
;
A
#
# COMPACT_ATOMS: atom_id res chain seq x y z
N MET A 1 -34.90 4.93 62.00
CA MET A 1 -35.21 5.79 60.82
C MET A 1 -33.99 6.05 59.91
N THR A 2 -32.95 5.20 59.95
CA THR A 2 -31.62 5.55 59.38
C THR A 2 -31.22 4.71 58.16
N VAL A 3 -31.90 3.58 57.90
CA VAL A 3 -31.49 2.61 56.86
C VAL A 3 -31.98 2.99 55.45
N LEU A 4 -33.08 3.75 55.32
CA LEU A 4 -33.59 4.19 54.00
C LEU A 4 -32.79 5.36 53.38
N PHE A 5 -32.03 6.12 54.17
CA PHE A 5 -31.32 7.31 53.68
C PHE A 5 -29.98 6.97 52.98
N LEU A 6 -29.30 5.91 53.43
CA LEU A 6 -28.02 5.44 52.90
C LEU A 6 -28.13 4.85 51.47
N ARG A 7 -29.31 4.35 51.07
CA ARG A 7 -29.51 3.75 49.73
C ARG A 7 -29.66 4.79 48.62
N LYS A 8 -30.12 6.01 48.94
CA LYS A 8 -30.25 7.13 47.96
C LYS A 8 -28.92 7.85 47.72
N GLN A 9 -28.03 7.92 48.71
CA GLN A 9 -26.76 8.65 48.62
C GLN A 9 -25.76 8.01 47.64
N ASN A 10 -25.80 6.69 47.44
CA ASN A 10 -24.93 5.99 46.50
C ASN A 10 -25.52 5.85 45.08
N LEU A 11 -26.79 6.23 44.88
CA LEU A 11 -27.48 6.09 43.59
C LEU A 11 -27.08 7.21 42.61
N ILE A 12 -26.90 8.43 43.11
CA ILE A 12 -26.50 9.60 42.31
C ILE A 12 -25.08 9.43 41.74
N PRO A 13 -24.03 9.08 42.52
CA PRO A 13 -22.70 8.85 41.97
C PRO A 13 -22.66 7.67 41.00
N ALA A 14 -23.41 6.59 41.25
CA ALA A 14 -23.49 5.45 40.33
C ALA A 14 -24.12 5.82 38.97
N ILE A 15 -25.17 6.66 38.96
CA ILE A 15 -25.77 7.18 37.72
C ILE A 15 -24.77 8.06 36.97
N PHE A 16 -24.03 8.93 37.67
CA PHE A 16 -22.98 9.75 37.05
C PHE A 16 -21.88 8.91 36.41
N THR A 17 -21.41 7.84 37.08
CA THR A 17 -20.40 6.93 36.51
C THR A 17 -20.92 6.19 35.27
N ILE A 18 -22.17 5.72 35.28
CA ILE A 18 -22.78 5.03 34.15
C ILE A 18 -22.99 5.98 32.96
N VAL A 19 -23.42 7.22 33.21
CA VAL A 19 -23.59 8.25 32.16
C VAL A 19 -22.23 8.62 31.58
N PHE A 20 -21.20 8.80 32.41
CA PHE A 20 -19.84 9.09 31.93
C PHE A 20 -19.25 7.93 31.12
N ALA A 21 -19.48 6.69 31.54
CA ALA A 21 -19.11 5.49 30.78
C ALA A 21 -19.87 5.39 29.43
N CYS A 22 -21.17 5.69 29.40
CA CYS A 22 -21.94 5.71 28.15
C CYS A 22 -21.47 6.82 27.19
N LEU A 23 -21.18 8.02 27.69
CA LEU A 23 -20.69 9.14 26.88
C LEU A 23 -19.30 8.85 26.27
N SER A 24 -18.43 8.18 27.03
CA SER A 24 -17.10 7.79 26.55
C SER A 24 -17.15 6.67 25.50
N VAL A 25 -18.06 5.70 25.65
CA VAL A 25 -18.30 4.65 24.63
C VAL A 25 -18.91 5.25 23.34
N CYS A 26 -19.86 6.17 23.45
CA CYS A 26 -20.46 6.87 22.30
C CYS A 26 -19.42 7.70 21.52
N SER A 27 -18.57 8.43 22.24
CA SER A 27 -17.49 9.24 21.64
C SER A 27 -16.45 8.38 20.90
N TYR A 28 -16.07 7.23 21.48
CA TYR A 28 -15.17 6.28 20.84
C TYR A 28 -15.77 5.67 19.56
N SER A 29 -17.06 5.34 19.57
CA SER A 29 -17.80 4.81 18.41
C SER A 29 -17.90 5.84 17.26
N GLN A 30 -18.15 7.12 17.58
CA GLN A 30 -18.13 8.20 16.58
C GLN A 30 -16.75 8.39 15.94
N GLY A 31 -15.67 8.29 16.72
CA GLY A 31 -14.29 8.37 16.21
C GLY A 31 -13.99 7.28 15.17
N LYS A 32 -14.41 6.03 15.41
CA LYS A 32 -14.23 4.94 14.43
C LYS A 32 -15.03 5.14 13.14
N LYS A 33 -16.29 5.60 13.22
CA LYS A 33 -17.11 5.88 12.03
C LYS A 33 -16.53 7.01 11.16
N SER A 34 -15.92 8.02 11.79
CA SER A 34 -15.21 9.11 11.10
C SER A 34 -14.00 8.60 10.30
N MET A 35 -13.16 7.75 10.92
CA MET A 35 -11.98 7.20 10.27
C MET A 35 -12.33 6.26 9.10
N GLY A 36 -13.34 5.40 9.27
CA GLY A 36 -13.81 4.53 8.18
C GLY A 36 -14.23 5.32 6.95
N LYS A 37 -15.00 6.40 7.13
CA LYS A 37 -15.42 7.29 6.04
C LYS A 37 -14.24 8.00 5.37
N LEU A 38 -13.24 8.43 6.14
CA LEU A 38 -12.02 9.04 5.60
C LEU A 38 -11.23 8.05 4.74
N ILE A 39 -11.07 6.81 5.20
CA ILE A 39 -10.40 5.74 4.45
C ILE A 39 -11.13 5.50 3.13
N SER A 40 -12.46 5.28 3.16
CA SER A 40 -13.23 5.01 1.95
C SER A 40 -13.09 6.15 0.93
N ARG A 41 -13.26 7.40 1.38
CA ARG A 41 -13.11 8.58 0.52
C ARG A 41 -11.71 8.66 -0.11
N ASN A 42 -10.65 8.39 0.66
CA ASN A 42 -9.29 8.47 0.16
C ASN A 42 -8.98 7.34 -0.82
N MET A 43 -9.51 6.13 -0.60
CA MET A 43 -9.33 5.01 -1.53
C MET A 43 -10.11 5.21 -2.84
N GLU A 44 -11.33 5.76 -2.78
CA GLU A 44 -12.08 6.18 -3.98
C GLU A 44 -11.37 7.29 -4.75
N LEU A 45 -10.75 8.24 -4.04
CA LEU A 45 -9.94 9.27 -4.67
C LEU A 45 -8.69 8.65 -5.31
N ALA A 46 -7.99 7.76 -4.61
CA ALA A 46 -6.81 7.08 -5.14
C ALA A 46 -7.13 6.28 -6.41
N ASP A 47 -8.24 5.54 -6.44
CA ASP A 47 -8.73 4.83 -7.62
C ASP A 47 -8.87 5.75 -8.84
N LYS A 48 -9.56 6.88 -8.68
CA LYS A 48 -9.73 7.89 -9.74
C LYS A 48 -8.39 8.49 -10.19
N GLN A 49 -7.53 8.85 -9.23
CA GLN A 49 -6.23 9.47 -9.53
C GLN A 49 -5.28 8.49 -10.23
N TYR A 50 -5.28 7.21 -9.84
CA TYR A 50 -4.43 6.20 -10.47
C TYR A 50 -4.92 5.84 -11.88
N LYS A 51 -6.23 5.83 -12.14
CA LYS A 51 -6.76 5.71 -13.51
C LYS A 51 -6.36 6.88 -14.39
N TYR A 52 -6.42 8.11 -13.86
CA TYR A 52 -5.96 9.29 -14.58
C TYR A 52 -4.44 9.28 -14.82
N MET A 53 -3.65 8.91 -13.83
CA MET A 53 -2.20 8.75 -13.98
C MET A 53 -1.86 7.64 -14.99
N ALA A 54 -2.61 6.55 -15.01
CA ALA A 54 -2.47 5.48 -15.99
C ALA A 54 -2.74 5.98 -17.42
N SER A 55 -3.77 6.80 -17.63
CA SER A 55 -4.10 7.35 -18.96
C SER A 55 -3.04 8.33 -19.48
N LEU A 56 -2.30 8.99 -18.59
CA LEU A 56 -1.17 9.87 -18.94
C LEU A 56 0.16 9.14 -19.11
N THR A 57 0.27 7.89 -18.67
CA THR A 57 1.53 7.13 -18.68
C THR A 57 1.58 6.20 -19.91
N PRO A 58 2.56 6.36 -20.83
CA PRO A 58 2.74 5.48 -21.98
C PRO A 58 2.78 4.00 -21.60
N ALA A 59 2.31 3.14 -22.50
CA ALA A 59 2.08 1.73 -22.18
C ALA A 59 3.35 0.97 -21.77
N ASP A 60 4.51 1.38 -22.27
CA ASP A 60 5.84 0.79 -22.09
C ASP A 60 6.68 1.45 -20.97
N SER A 61 6.09 2.38 -20.23
CA SER A 61 6.78 3.20 -19.23
C SER A 61 6.13 3.10 -17.85
N MET A 62 6.76 3.67 -16.82
CA MET A 62 6.21 3.81 -15.46
C MET A 62 6.11 5.30 -15.08
N PRO A 63 5.09 5.74 -14.33
CA PRO A 63 5.09 7.08 -13.78
C PRO A 63 6.15 7.18 -12.67
N ARG A 64 6.86 8.31 -12.60
CA ARG A 64 7.94 8.53 -11.64
C ARG A 64 7.67 9.71 -10.72
N SER A 65 7.48 10.89 -11.31
CA SER A 65 7.30 12.13 -10.56
C SER A 65 6.53 13.14 -11.39
N TYR A 66 6.26 14.31 -10.82
CA TYR A 66 5.55 15.39 -11.49
C TYR A 66 6.39 16.66 -11.45
N ASP A 67 6.57 17.29 -12.60
CA ASP A 67 7.21 18.59 -12.74
C ASP A 67 6.13 19.68 -12.72
N ALA A 68 6.03 20.38 -11.59
CA ALA A 68 5.03 21.44 -11.40
C ALA A 68 5.29 22.67 -12.27
N ALA A 69 6.54 23.00 -12.58
CA ALA A 69 6.87 24.14 -13.42
C ALA A 69 6.45 23.90 -14.87
N LYS A 70 6.51 22.65 -15.33
CA LYS A 70 6.09 22.24 -16.69
C LYS A 70 4.67 21.67 -16.75
N ASN A 71 3.98 21.58 -15.61
CA ASN A 71 2.70 20.90 -15.47
C ASN A 71 2.69 19.51 -16.15
N LYS A 72 3.74 18.70 -15.91
CA LYS A 72 3.97 17.48 -16.69
C LYS A 72 4.33 16.27 -15.82
N LEU A 73 3.71 15.14 -16.12
CA LEU A 73 4.11 13.83 -15.59
C LEU A 73 5.47 13.43 -16.17
N ILE A 74 6.42 13.12 -15.28
CA ILE A 74 7.71 12.53 -15.62
C ILE A 74 7.57 11.01 -15.52
N VAL A 75 7.94 10.34 -16.60
CA VAL A 75 7.93 8.87 -16.71
C VAL A 75 9.35 8.31 -16.69
N SER A 76 9.47 7.03 -16.40
CA SER A 76 10.73 6.28 -16.43
C SER A 76 10.55 4.96 -17.16
N THR A 77 11.67 4.35 -17.56
CA THR A 77 11.68 2.97 -18.02
C THR A 77 11.50 2.01 -16.83
N THR A 78 11.33 0.72 -17.13
CA THR A 78 11.25 -0.34 -16.11
C THR A 78 12.55 -0.54 -15.33
N ARG A 79 13.70 -0.12 -15.88
CA ARG A 79 15.03 -0.19 -15.23
C ARG A 79 15.20 0.80 -14.07
N TRP A 80 14.34 1.80 -13.98
CA TRP A 80 14.44 2.79 -12.92
C TRP A 80 13.99 2.18 -11.58
N TRP A 81 14.73 2.42 -10.50
CA TRP A 81 14.54 1.75 -9.20
C TRP A 81 13.12 1.87 -8.60
N THR A 82 12.39 2.94 -8.95
CA THR A 82 11.00 3.16 -8.48
C THR A 82 9.93 2.46 -9.32
N SER A 83 10.30 1.68 -10.34
CA SER A 83 9.37 1.11 -11.33
C SER A 83 8.35 0.14 -10.74
N GLY A 84 8.64 -0.46 -9.58
CA GLY A 84 7.73 -1.36 -8.88
C GLY A 84 6.65 -0.66 -8.04
N PHE A 85 6.79 0.63 -7.72
CA PHE A 85 5.86 1.29 -6.81
C PHE A 85 4.48 1.53 -7.44
N PHE A 86 4.43 1.89 -8.72
CA PHE A 86 3.15 2.11 -9.41
C PHE A 86 2.26 0.84 -9.46
N PRO A 87 2.74 -0.31 -9.96
CA PRO A 87 1.97 -1.55 -9.91
C PRO A 87 1.65 -2.01 -8.47
N ALA A 88 2.55 -1.79 -7.50
CA ALA A 88 2.28 -2.11 -6.10
C ALA A 88 1.09 -1.31 -5.52
N SER A 89 1.05 -0.01 -5.79
CA SER A 89 -0.05 0.85 -5.35
C SER A 89 -1.38 0.48 -6.01
N LEU A 90 -1.38 0.12 -7.30
CA LEU A 90 -2.58 -0.38 -7.98
C LEU A 90 -3.12 -1.64 -7.29
N TRP A 91 -2.24 -2.57 -6.90
CA TRP A 91 -2.63 -3.76 -6.14
C TRP A 91 -3.25 -3.43 -4.78
N TYR A 92 -2.70 -2.48 -4.03
CA TYR A 92 -3.31 -2.03 -2.78
C TYR A 92 -4.66 -1.34 -2.96
N ILE A 93 -4.81 -0.52 -4.02
CA ILE A 93 -6.07 0.12 -4.36
C ILE A 93 -7.10 -0.96 -4.71
N TYR A 94 -6.77 -1.90 -5.59
CA TYR A 94 -7.64 -3.02 -5.94
C TYR A 94 -8.03 -3.85 -4.71
N LEU A 95 -7.09 -4.12 -3.80
CA LEU A 95 -7.38 -4.89 -2.59
C LEU A 95 -8.53 -4.27 -1.79
N TYR A 96 -8.60 -2.93 -1.75
CA TYR A 96 -9.66 -2.19 -1.06
C TYR A 96 -10.91 -2.00 -1.92
N THR A 97 -10.78 -1.45 -3.13
CA THR A 97 -11.91 -1.01 -3.97
C THR A 97 -12.55 -2.13 -4.76
N LYS A 98 -11.83 -3.24 -4.97
CA LYS A 98 -12.20 -4.35 -5.85
C LYS A 98 -12.42 -3.96 -7.31
N ASP A 99 -11.89 -2.80 -7.72
CA ASP A 99 -12.04 -2.30 -9.08
C ASP A 99 -11.21 -3.11 -10.09
N THR A 100 -11.88 -3.78 -11.03
CA THR A 100 -11.23 -4.66 -12.00
C THR A 100 -10.41 -3.92 -13.05
N ALA A 101 -10.68 -2.64 -13.32
CA ALA A 101 -9.86 -1.82 -14.22
C ALA A 101 -8.52 -1.48 -13.56
N ILE A 102 -8.50 -1.20 -12.26
CA ILE A 102 -7.25 -1.05 -11.49
C ILE A 102 -6.43 -2.33 -11.52
N ARG A 103 -7.08 -3.49 -11.30
CA ARG A 103 -6.40 -4.79 -11.40
C ARG A 103 -5.80 -5.02 -12.78
N SER A 104 -6.57 -4.75 -13.84
CA SER A 104 -6.11 -4.94 -15.22
C SER A 104 -4.90 -4.07 -15.53
N GLU A 105 -4.89 -2.82 -15.06
CA GLU A 105 -3.73 -1.94 -15.20
C GLU A 105 -2.53 -2.44 -14.39
N ALA A 106 -2.74 -2.97 -13.18
CA ALA A 106 -1.67 -3.57 -12.39
C ALA A 106 -1.00 -4.73 -13.13
N GLU A 107 -1.80 -5.66 -13.67
CA GLU A 107 -1.34 -6.81 -14.44
C GLU A 107 -0.58 -6.37 -15.71
N ARG A 108 -1.09 -5.36 -16.43
CA ARG A 108 -0.42 -4.80 -17.61
C ARG A 108 0.95 -4.19 -17.30
N ARG A 109 1.07 -3.50 -16.15
CA ARG A 109 2.35 -2.91 -15.70
C ARG A 109 3.33 -3.97 -15.23
N LEU A 110 2.86 -5.04 -14.60
CA LEU A 110 3.71 -6.19 -14.28
C LEU A 110 4.28 -6.84 -15.54
N ALA A 111 3.46 -7.01 -16.59
CA ALA A 111 3.91 -7.64 -17.84
C ALA A 111 5.15 -6.97 -18.46
N ILE A 112 5.23 -5.64 -18.44
CA ILE A 112 6.42 -4.93 -18.95
C ILE A 112 7.61 -4.96 -17.98
N LEU A 113 7.34 -5.09 -16.67
CA LEU A 113 8.33 -5.04 -15.60
C LEU A 113 9.01 -6.40 -15.37
N GLU A 114 8.37 -7.50 -15.73
CA GLU A 114 8.82 -8.87 -15.43
C GLU A 114 10.27 -9.14 -15.87
N LYS A 115 10.68 -8.59 -17.02
CA LYS A 115 12.04 -8.74 -17.56
C LYS A 115 13.14 -8.27 -16.60
N GLU A 116 12.82 -7.39 -15.65
CA GLU A 116 13.77 -6.86 -14.67
C GLU A 116 14.16 -7.88 -13.59
N LYS A 117 13.47 -9.03 -13.47
CA LYS A 117 13.85 -10.11 -12.55
C LYS A 117 15.26 -10.67 -12.76
N TYR A 118 15.87 -10.39 -13.91
CA TYR A 118 17.24 -10.78 -14.25
C TYR A 118 18.28 -9.67 -14.03
N ALA A 119 17.90 -8.50 -13.50
CA ALA A 119 18.84 -7.40 -13.24
C ALA A 119 19.85 -7.79 -12.15
N THR A 120 21.13 -7.43 -12.32
CA THR A 120 22.21 -7.78 -11.37
C THR A 120 23.09 -6.57 -11.00
N ASP A 121 22.81 -5.42 -11.59
CA ASP A 121 23.61 -4.19 -11.56
C ASP A 121 23.22 -3.22 -10.43
N ASP A 122 22.04 -3.40 -9.83
CA ASP A 122 21.50 -2.53 -8.79
C ASP A 122 20.86 -3.32 -7.63
N HIS A 123 21.03 -2.86 -6.40
CA HIS A 123 20.44 -3.48 -5.20
C HIS A 123 18.93 -3.22 -5.04
N ASP A 124 18.39 -2.24 -5.74
CA ASP A 124 16.99 -1.84 -5.66
C ASP A 124 16.03 -2.80 -6.41
N LEU A 125 16.54 -3.94 -6.89
CA LEU A 125 15.71 -4.98 -7.51
C LEU A 125 14.54 -5.42 -6.61
N GLY A 126 14.71 -5.35 -5.28
CA GLY A 126 13.62 -5.56 -4.33
C GLY A 126 12.47 -4.54 -4.47
N PHE A 127 12.78 -3.25 -4.65
CA PHE A 127 11.76 -2.23 -4.89
C PHE A 127 11.06 -2.42 -6.24
N MET A 128 11.81 -2.87 -7.25
CA MET A 128 11.27 -3.11 -8.58
C MET A 128 10.35 -4.33 -8.58
N ILE A 129 10.84 -5.48 -8.09
CA ILE A 129 10.15 -6.77 -8.23
C ILE A 129 9.37 -7.15 -6.98
N PHE A 130 9.97 -7.15 -5.78
CA PHE A 130 9.28 -7.66 -4.59
C PHE A 130 8.13 -6.75 -4.16
N CYS A 131 8.27 -5.43 -4.25
CA CYS A 131 7.15 -4.53 -3.98
C CYS A 131 5.97 -4.73 -4.94
N SER A 132 6.24 -5.09 -6.19
CA SER A 132 5.21 -5.23 -7.23
C SER A 132 4.65 -6.66 -7.28
N PHE A 133 5.44 -7.63 -7.77
CA PHE A 133 5.09 -9.03 -7.89
C PHE A 133 4.83 -9.70 -6.53
N GLY A 134 5.55 -9.30 -5.47
CA GLY A 134 5.30 -9.86 -4.13
C GLY A 134 3.91 -9.50 -3.60
N ASN A 135 3.45 -8.26 -3.82
CA ASN A 135 2.08 -7.86 -3.50
C ASN A 135 1.06 -8.54 -4.42
N ALA A 136 1.36 -8.66 -5.71
CA ALA A 136 0.52 -9.38 -6.66
C ALA A 136 0.29 -10.84 -6.22
N TYR A 137 1.36 -11.54 -5.83
CA TYR A 137 1.28 -12.89 -5.28
C TYR A 137 0.46 -12.94 -4.00
N LYS A 138 0.71 -12.03 -3.04
CA LYS A 138 -0.04 -11.98 -1.77
C LYS A 138 -1.55 -11.83 -1.99
N ILE A 139 -1.97 -11.10 -3.02
CA ILE A 139 -3.38 -10.83 -3.29
C ILE A 139 -4.02 -11.92 -4.15
N THR A 140 -3.33 -12.37 -5.19
CA THR A 140 -3.90 -13.28 -6.21
C THR A 140 -3.59 -14.74 -5.95
N HIS A 141 -2.57 -15.04 -5.15
CA HIS A 141 -1.99 -16.37 -4.97
C HIS A 141 -1.52 -17.02 -6.27
N ASN A 142 -1.29 -16.24 -7.35
CA ASN A 142 -0.76 -16.76 -8.60
C ASN A 142 0.72 -17.18 -8.43
N PRO A 143 1.07 -18.48 -8.56
CA PRO A 143 2.45 -18.95 -8.39
C PRO A 143 3.45 -18.31 -9.37
N ASP A 144 3.01 -17.86 -10.55
CA ASP A 144 3.91 -17.21 -11.53
C ASP A 144 4.56 -15.95 -10.93
N TYR A 145 3.83 -15.17 -10.14
CA TYR A 145 4.36 -13.98 -9.46
C TYR A 145 5.35 -14.31 -8.33
N ARG A 146 5.14 -15.46 -7.66
CA ARG A 146 6.12 -15.97 -6.68
C ARG A 146 7.41 -16.36 -7.39
N ASP A 147 7.32 -17.02 -8.54
CA ASP A 147 8.48 -17.49 -9.28
C ASP A 147 9.30 -16.31 -9.85
N VAL A 148 8.62 -15.23 -10.28
CA VAL A 148 9.29 -13.96 -10.63
C VAL A 148 10.07 -13.40 -9.43
N CYS A 149 9.48 -13.39 -8.23
CA CYS A 149 10.18 -12.95 -7.02
C CYS A 149 11.39 -13.83 -6.68
N ALA A 150 11.28 -15.15 -6.84
CA ALA A 150 12.36 -16.09 -6.58
C ALA A 150 13.55 -15.84 -7.52
N ILE A 151 13.30 -15.69 -8.83
CA ILE A 151 14.33 -15.37 -9.82
C ILE A 151 15.01 -14.02 -9.50
N ALA A 152 14.22 -13.01 -9.10
CA ALA A 152 14.78 -11.72 -8.70
C ALA A 152 15.66 -11.83 -7.44
N ALA A 153 15.30 -12.67 -6.47
CA ALA A 153 16.13 -12.93 -5.31
C ALA A 153 17.47 -13.61 -5.69
N GLU A 154 17.44 -14.57 -6.61
CA GLU A 154 18.64 -15.21 -7.16
C GLU A 154 19.53 -14.22 -7.92
N SER A 155 18.95 -13.24 -8.61
CA SER A 155 19.71 -12.18 -9.27
C SER A 155 20.33 -11.20 -8.27
N LEU A 156 19.56 -10.79 -7.25
CA LEU A 156 20.00 -9.84 -6.23
C LEU A 156 21.12 -10.41 -5.35
N ILE A 157 21.06 -11.68 -4.97
CA ILE A 157 22.05 -12.28 -4.06
C ILE A 157 23.45 -12.35 -4.67
N LYS A 158 23.58 -12.28 -6.01
CA LYS A 158 24.89 -12.17 -6.70
C LYS A 158 25.66 -10.90 -6.31
N ARG A 159 24.97 -9.89 -5.78
CA ARG A 159 25.57 -8.64 -5.29
C ARG A 159 26.12 -8.76 -3.86
N TYR A 160 25.89 -9.88 -3.15
CA TYR A 160 26.48 -10.12 -1.84
C TYR A 160 28.00 -10.27 -1.93
N LYS A 161 28.72 -9.51 -1.12
CA LYS A 161 30.19 -9.53 -1.03
C LYS A 161 30.61 -10.16 0.28
N PRO A 162 31.13 -11.41 0.29
CA PRO A 162 31.49 -12.11 1.52
C PRO A 162 32.50 -11.37 2.41
N ALA A 163 33.44 -10.63 1.81
CA ALA A 163 34.47 -9.89 2.54
C ALA A 163 33.89 -8.79 3.45
N ILE A 164 32.79 -8.15 3.04
CA ILE A 164 32.12 -7.07 3.79
C ILE A 164 30.78 -7.50 4.38
N LYS A 165 30.34 -8.74 4.10
CA LYS A 165 29.08 -9.34 4.56
C LYS A 165 27.85 -8.46 4.26
N ALA A 166 27.85 -7.82 3.09
CA ALA A 166 26.81 -6.91 2.66
C ALA A 166 26.51 -7.07 1.17
N ILE A 167 25.31 -6.63 0.77
CA ILE A 167 24.93 -6.47 -0.62
C ILE A 167 25.50 -5.13 -1.12
N GLN A 168 26.21 -5.15 -2.24
CA GLN A 168 26.70 -3.94 -2.90
C GLN A 168 25.53 -3.13 -3.45
N SER A 169 25.44 -1.83 -3.13
CA SER A 169 24.35 -0.95 -3.58
C SER A 169 24.36 -0.79 -5.10
N TRP A 170 25.39 -0.15 -5.64
CA TRP A 170 25.55 0.15 -7.06
C TRP A 170 26.98 -0.16 -7.54
N GLY A 171 27.15 -0.17 -8.86
CA GLY A 171 28.43 -0.46 -9.53
C GLY A 171 28.63 -1.93 -9.86
#